data_AF-A0A1B1AE75-F1
#
_entry.id   AF-A0A1B1AE75-F1
#
_cell.length_a   1.000
_cell.length_b   1.000
_cell.length_c   1.000
_cell.angle_alpha   90.00
_cell.angle_beta   90.00
_cell.angle_gamma   90.00
#
_symmetry.space_group_name_H-M   'P 1'
#
loop_
_entity.id
_entity.type
_entity.pdbx_description
1 polymer ?
#
loop_
_entity_poly.entity_id
_entity_poly.type
_entity_poly.pdbx_seq_one_letter_code
_entity_poly.pdbx_strand_id
1 'polypeptide(L)'
;MGSRLRKPLQDAYLMSGMRNNERCSTLGAGHPYWGWRFRAPIVMVALERGRHLNSPLRILITTLELDTRRGVQNVSRDLAVGLRDAGHDPVIYTRKSGSVAADLRATGFQVETNVQALDGPFDVIHGHHLVACSPALARYPYTPAVFVCHDNVSWFDAAPRLPSIRRHAAVSESLVDRVAFDAGVDRSSVALILNGVDTARFAPGPAPPTKPARALAFAKNEDHIAVIREACAHRKIAVDFVGAATGVNLEDPSKVLPTYDLVFASALSALEAMSCVRPVIVCDGRGMAGMVDRKRYEAWRPQNFGLAILNAPLSVDRALAEIDRFDVTESQHVGERVRQEAQIAPWISRYITLYREAIEAPPPSPDAAPLQWAQHLERWTPRAVEHWSWTDDRQTLTNEIRRLRAGAEVLPVGDRLAFGKEGAATRFIEPAGFEPQHDGAVWTSARFASLRFRPGPIKVGYALTLEYAVCLPDVGFTLEITALQNGVEVDRWIETGFQGWTERSHEVLLPAELSHPVATWLSFCFAQKAGAPPAHAPAFSPRALTFRPDVRADRQHRAHK
;
A
#
# COMPACT_ATOMS: atom_id res chain seq x y z
N MET A 1 58.01 3.96 -5.30
CA MET A 1 58.09 4.61 -6.64
C MET A 1 56.70 4.40 -7.28
N GLY A 2 55.80 5.37 -7.48
CA GLY A 2 55.94 6.83 -7.70
C GLY A 2 56.08 7.09 -9.21
N SER A 3 55.32 7.93 -9.92
CA SER A 3 54.31 9.00 -9.63
C SER A 3 53.07 8.85 -10.58
N ARG A 4 51.85 9.39 -10.39
CA ARG A 4 51.28 10.71 -10.02
C ARG A 4 51.31 11.81 -11.13
N LEU A 5 50.17 12.51 -11.27
CA LEU A 5 49.85 13.77 -12.02
C LEU A 5 49.51 13.59 -13.53
N ARG A 6 48.31 13.92 -14.08
CA ARG A 6 47.44 15.14 -14.13
C ARG A 6 47.72 16.06 -15.37
N LYS A 7 46.78 16.05 -16.35
CA LYS A 7 46.05 17.16 -17.08
C LYS A 7 46.63 18.60 -17.13
N PRO A 8 46.14 19.53 -17.99
CA PRO A 8 45.35 19.47 -19.26
C PRO A 8 45.79 20.54 -20.32
N LEU A 9 44.93 20.85 -21.33
CA LEU A 9 44.59 22.15 -22.00
C LEU A 9 44.18 21.84 -23.48
N GLN A 10 43.01 22.16 -24.03
CA GLN A 10 42.31 23.46 -24.29
C GLN A 10 42.98 24.34 -25.36
N ASP A 11 42.28 24.50 -26.49
CA ASP A 11 42.09 25.70 -27.35
C ASP A 11 41.39 25.25 -28.67
N ALA A 12 40.79 26.08 -29.53
CA ALA A 12 39.94 27.27 -29.42
C ALA A 12 39.59 27.69 -30.88
N TYR A 13 38.30 27.68 -31.21
CA TYR A 13 37.55 28.45 -32.22
C TYR A 13 38.23 29.21 -33.43
N LEU A 14 37.56 29.08 -34.60
CA LEU A 14 37.29 30.08 -35.69
C LEU A 14 38.05 30.07 -37.04
N MET A 15 37.22 29.92 -38.10
CA MET A 15 37.17 30.67 -39.38
C MET A 15 38.23 30.49 -40.49
N SER A 16 37.83 29.76 -41.55
CA SER A 16 37.84 30.19 -42.96
C SER A 16 37.20 29.08 -43.83
N GLY A 17 36.63 29.30 -45.02
CA GLY A 17 36.30 30.53 -45.75
C GLY A 17 35.52 30.18 -47.04
N MET A 18 34.69 31.09 -47.55
CA MET A 18 34.00 30.90 -48.84
C MET A 18 34.95 31.09 -50.03
N ARG A 19 34.81 30.29 -51.10
CA ARG A 19 35.12 30.66 -52.49
C ARG A 19 34.27 29.86 -53.48
N ASN A 20 33.73 30.54 -54.50
CA ASN A 20 32.96 29.98 -55.61
C ASN A 20 33.85 29.68 -56.83
N ASN A 21 33.42 28.73 -57.68
CA ASN A 21 33.33 28.84 -59.15
C ASN A 21 32.61 27.58 -59.71
N GLU A 22 31.53 27.73 -60.48
CA GLU A 22 31.48 27.69 -61.96
C GLU A 22 31.91 26.32 -62.55
N ARG A 23 31.14 25.65 -63.45
CA ARG A 23 30.26 26.15 -64.54
C ARG A 23 29.35 25.03 -65.13
N CYS A 24 28.25 25.42 -65.83
CA CYS A 24 27.51 24.75 -66.95
C CYS A 24 27.34 23.19 -66.99
N SER A 25 26.23 22.57 -67.39
CA SER A 25 24.88 22.97 -67.88
C SER A 25 23.99 21.68 -67.89
N THR A 26 22.69 21.58 -68.26
CA THR A 26 21.77 22.43 -69.07
C THR A 26 20.28 22.15 -68.71
N LEU A 27 19.37 22.93 -69.32
CA LEU A 27 17.89 22.84 -69.44
C LEU A 27 17.25 21.42 -69.49
N GLY A 28 16.03 21.15 -68.98
CA GLY A 28 15.06 21.97 -68.23
C GLY A 28 13.62 21.39 -68.28
N ALA A 29 12.84 21.48 -67.20
CA ALA A 29 11.38 21.26 -67.16
C ALA A 29 10.76 21.94 -65.92
N GLY A 30 9.52 22.42 -66.03
CA GLY A 30 8.95 23.40 -65.08
C GLY A 30 8.38 22.84 -63.79
N HIS A 31 8.47 23.62 -62.72
CA HIS A 31 7.67 23.51 -61.50
C HIS A 31 6.67 24.68 -61.45
N PRO A 32 5.54 24.52 -60.73
CA PRO A 32 5.39 25.35 -59.55
C PRO A 32 4.92 24.55 -58.32
N TYR A 33 5.58 24.78 -57.19
CA TYR A 33 5.12 24.30 -55.88
C TYR A 33 3.91 25.14 -55.43
N TRP A 34 2.78 24.50 -55.16
CA TRP A 34 1.64 25.15 -54.51
C TRP A 34 1.88 25.25 -52.99
N GLY A 35 2.42 26.38 -52.56
CA GLY A 35 2.57 26.72 -51.15
C GLY A 35 1.23 27.09 -50.50
N TRP A 36 0.58 26.14 -49.82
CA TRP A 36 -0.61 26.40 -49.02
C TRP A 36 -0.27 27.16 -47.73
N ARG A 37 -0.28 28.50 -47.82
CA ARG A 37 -0.24 29.40 -46.65
C ARG A 37 -1.60 29.39 -45.94
N PHE A 38 -1.75 28.56 -44.90
CA PHE A 38 -2.84 28.73 -43.94
C PHE A 38 -2.64 30.01 -43.12
N ARG A 39 -3.35 31.08 -43.49
CA ARG A 39 -3.65 32.21 -42.60
C ARG A 39 -5.10 32.08 -42.14
N ALA A 40 -5.32 31.45 -40.99
CA ALA A 40 -6.61 31.52 -40.32
C ALA A 40 -6.82 32.92 -39.73
N PRO A 41 -7.97 33.58 -39.95
CA PRO A 41 -8.28 34.85 -39.30
C PRO A 41 -8.62 34.61 -37.82
N ILE A 42 -7.93 35.32 -36.93
CA ILE A 42 -8.00 35.20 -35.46
C ILE A 42 -9.43 35.31 -34.89
N VAL A 43 -10.35 35.94 -35.63
CA VAL A 43 -11.76 36.13 -35.23
C VAL A 43 -12.58 34.84 -35.28
N MET A 44 -12.24 33.87 -36.15
CA MET A 44 -13.03 32.62 -36.27
C MET A 44 -12.77 31.66 -35.09
N VAL A 45 -11.53 31.67 -34.57
CA VAL A 45 -11.07 30.81 -33.46
C VAL A 45 -11.86 31.04 -32.17
N ALA A 46 -12.34 32.27 -31.92
CA ALA A 46 -13.13 32.58 -30.72
C ALA A 46 -14.54 31.93 -30.75
N LEU A 47 -15.16 31.82 -31.93
CA LEU A 47 -16.48 31.23 -32.11
C LEU A 47 -16.44 29.69 -32.15
N GLU A 48 -15.34 29.10 -32.61
CA GLU A 48 -15.13 27.65 -32.57
C GLU A 48 -14.77 27.15 -31.17
N ARG A 49 -13.94 27.89 -30.40
CA ARG A 49 -13.63 27.57 -28.99
C ARG A 49 -14.88 27.40 -28.12
N GLY A 50 -15.92 28.21 -28.35
CA GLY A 50 -17.20 28.10 -27.65
C GLY A 50 -18.00 26.83 -27.98
N ARG A 51 -17.76 26.19 -29.14
CA ARG A 51 -18.43 24.93 -29.53
C ARG A 51 -17.72 23.68 -29.02
N HIS A 52 -16.40 23.73 -28.82
CA HIS A 52 -15.61 22.56 -28.43
C HIS A 52 -15.74 22.18 -26.95
N LEU A 53 -16.02 23.11 -26.04
CA LEU A 53 -16.11 22.82 -24.60
C LEU A 53 -17.20 21.78 -24.25
N ASN A 54 -18.31 21.80 -24.97
CA ASN A 54 -19.49 20.93 -24.73
C ASN A 54 -19.62 19.77 -25.73
N SER A 55 -18.59 19.46 -26.54
CA SER A 55 -18.66 18.27 -27.41
C SER A 55 -18.71 16.98 -26.55
N PRO A 56 -19.40 15.93 -26.99
CA PRO A 56 -19.12 14.58 -26.50
C PRO A 56 -17.61 14.29 -26.61
N LEU A 57 -17.11 13.41 -25.74
CA LEU A 57 -15.73 12.95 -25.72
C LEU A 57 -15.77 11.43 -25.67
N ARG A 58 -14.85 10.78 -26.38
CA ARG A 58 -14.62 9.34 -26.30
C ARG A 58 -13.39 9.07 -25.43
N ILE A 59 -13.62 8.56 -24.23
CA ILE A 59 -12.60 8.43 -23.17
C ILE A 59 -12.21 6.97 -22.98
N LEU A 60 -10.92 6.66 -23.02
CA LEU A 60 -10.41 5.34 -22.64
C LEU A 60 -9.94 5.34 -21.18
N ILE A 61 -10.69 4.71 -20.28
CA ILE A 61 -10.31 4.54 -18.86
C ILE A 61 -9.48 3.26 -18.72
N THR A 62 -8.26 3.35 -18.19
CA THR A 62 -7.45 2.17 -17.87
C THR A 62 -7.44 1.88 -16.38
N THR A 63 -7.53 0.61 -15.97
CA THR A 63 -7.39 0.22 -14.56
C THR A 63 -6.81 -1.20 -14.40
N LEU A 64 -6.10 -1.46 -13.30
CA LEU A 64 -5.40 -2.75 -13.10
C LEU A 64 -6.39 -3.93 -13.10
N GLU A 65 -7.51 -3.78 -12.41
CA GLU A 65 -8.51 -4.83 -12.28
C GLU A 65 -9.92 -4.26 -12.07
N LEU A 66 -10.94 -5.05 -12.43
CA LEU A 66 -12.37 -4.84 -12.17
C LEU A 66 -13.00 -6.15 -11.66
N ASP A 67 -12.23 -6.85 -10.82
CA ASP A 67 -12.55 -8.21 -10.36
C ASP A 67 -13.54 -8.22 -9.20
N THR A 68 -13.25 -7.44 -8.15
CA THR A 68 -14.08 -7.30 -6.94
C THR A 68 -14.28 -5.83 -6.59
N ARG A 69 -15.40 -5.52 -5.94
CA ARG A 69 -15.74 -4.16 -5.48
C ARG A 69 -14.75 -3.72 -4.41
N ARG A 70 -13.85 -2.82 -4.79
CA ARG A 70 -12.78 -2.21 -3.99
C ARG A 70 -12.56 -0.76 -4.45
N GLY A 71 -11.68 -0.02 -3.78
CA GLY A 71 -11.52 1.44 -3.95
C GLY A 71 -11.46 1.93 -5.40
N VAL A 72 -10.39 1.61 -6.15
CA VAL A 72 -10.22 2.14 -7.52
C VAL A 72 -11.20 1.50 -8.52
N GLN A 73 -11.75 0.32 -8.20
CA GLN A 73 -12.76 -0.40 -8.98
C GLN A 73 -14.09 0.33 -8.91
N ASN A 74 -14.50 0.78 -7.71
CA ASN A 74 -15.66 1.65 -7.51
C ASN A 74 -15.43 3.01 -8.18
N VAL A 75 -14.25 3.64 -8.00
CA VAL A 75 -13.90 4.90 -8.68
C VAL A 75 -13.98 4.76 -10.20
N SER A 76 -13.46 3.69 -10.79
CA SER A 76 -13.52 3.44 -12.24
C SER A 76 -14.95 3.25 -12.74
N ARG A 77 -15.79 2.53 -11.97
CA ARG A 77 -17.22 2.36 -12.27
C ARG A 77 -17.95 3.70 -12.23
N ASP A 78 -17.81 4.44 -11.13
CA ASP A 78 -18.57 5.66 -10.88
C ASP A 78 -18.11 6.81 -11.79
N LEU A 79 -16.83 6.82 -12.19
CA LEU A 79 -16.30 7.66 -13.26
C LEU A 79 -16.95 7.34 -14.61
N ALA A 80 -17.00 6.07 -15.02
CA ALA A 80 -17.59 5.67 -16.29
C ALA A 80 -19.10 5.97 -16.35
N VAL A 81 -19.83 5.68 -15.27
CA VAL A 81 -21.26 6.02 -15.16
C VAL A 81 -21.45 7.53 -15.22
N GLY A 82 -20.75 8.30 -14.39
CA GLY A 82 -20.90 9.75 -14.37
C GLY A 82 -20.50 10.45 -15.67
N LEU A 83 -19.48 9.96 -16.38
CA LEU A 83 -19.10 10.47 -17.71
C LEU A 83 -20.19 10.20 -18.76
N ARG A 84 -20.78 9.00 -18.76
CA ARG A 84 -21.88 8.66 -19.67
C ARG A 84 -23.12 9.50 -19.38
N ASP A 85 -23.47 9.67 -18.10
CA ASP A 85 -24.62 10.45 -17.68
C ASP A 85 -24.43 11.96 -17.97
N ALA A 86 -23.17 12.41 -18.09
CA ALA A 86 -22.79 13.74 -18.60
C ALA A 86 -22.71 13.84 -20.15
N GLY A 87 -23.05 12.77 -20.89
CA GLY A 87 -23.11 12.76 -22.36
C GLY A 87 -21.82 12.39 -23.09
N HIS A 88 -20.86 11.75 -22.42
CA HIS A 88 -19.61 11.25 -23.02
C HIS A 88 -19.66 9.73 -23.29
N ASP A 89 -18.69 9.20 -24.06
CA ASP A 89 -18.55 7.78 -24.39
C ASP A 89 -17.31 7.16 -23.72
N PRO A 90 -17.43 6.61 -22.51
CA PRO A 90 -16.31 5.96 -21.81
C PRO A 90 -16.19 4.47 -22.16
N VAL A 91 -15.03 4.09 -22.70
CA VAL A 91 -14.59 2.70 -22.90
C VAL A 91 -13.58 2.34 -21.81
N ILE A 92 -13.60 1.10 -21.32
CA ILE A 92 -12.77 0.69 -20.18
C ILE A 92 -11.81 -0.44 -20.59
N TYR A 93 -10.52 -0.27 -20.31
CA TYR A 93 -9.49 -1.29 -20.46
C TYR A 93 -9.00 -1.75 -19.08
N THR A 94 -8.97 -3.07 -18.85
CA THR A 94 -8.47 -3.63 -17.59
C THR A 94 -7.60 -4.86 -17.74
N ARG A 95 -6.61 -5.06 -16.86
CA ARG A 95 -5.76 -6.26 -16.90
C ARG A 95 -6.43 -7.49 -16.29
N LYS A 96 -7.51 -7.33 -15.51
CA LYS A 96 -8.27 -8.42 -14.89
C LYS A 96 -9.76 -8.10 -14.82
N SER A 97 -10.60 -8.95 -15.42
CA SER A 97 -12.06 -8.81 -15.42
C SER A 97 -12.67 -9.71 -14.34
N GLY A 98 -13.77 -9.26 -13.72
CA GLY A 98 -14.62 -10.04 -12.82
C GLY A 98 -15.97 -9.34 -12.63
N SER A 99 -16.53 -9.33 -11.41
CA SER A 99 -17.92 -8.92 -11.19
C SER A 99 -18.21 -7.47 -11.57
N VAL A 100 -17.32 -6.52 -11.23
CA VAL A 100 -17.50 -5.10 -11.58
C VAL A 100 -17.48 -4.90 -13.10
N ALA A 101 -16.63 -5.63 -13.83
CA ALA A 101 -16.62 -5.60 -15.29
C ALA A 101 -17.87 -6.27 -15.91
N ALA A 102 -18.41 -7.31 -15.28
CA ALA A 102 -19.66 -7.94 -15.72
C ALA A 102 -20.85 -6.98 -15.55
N ASP A 103 -20.97 -6.32 -14.39
CA ASP A 103 -21.99 -5.29 -14.12
C ASP A 103 -21.92 -4.14 -15.15
N LEU A 104 -20.71 -3.67 -15.47
CA LEU A 104 -20.50 -2.61 -16.47
C LEU A 104 -20.91 -3.07 -17.88
N ARG A 105 -20.52 -4.27 -18.32
CA ARG A 105 -20.97 -4.81 -19.62
C ARG A 105 -22.50 -5.00 -19.66
N ALA A 106 -23.11 -5.50 -18.59
CA ALA A 106 -24.57 -5.66 -18.49
C ALA A 106 -25.32 -4.32 -18.55
N THR A 107 -24.67 -3.22 -18.19
CA THR A 107 -25.20 -1.85 -18.32
C THR A 107 -24.75 -1.13 -19.59
N GLY A 108 -24.18 -1.86 -20.57
CA GLY A 108 -23.88 -1.39 -21.93
C GLY A 108 -22.48 -0.79 -22.14
N PHE A 109 -21.59 -0.79 -21.15
CA PHE A 109 -20.22 -0.30 -21.34
C PHE A 109 -19.34 -1.30 -22.09
N GLN A 110 -18.50 -0.81 -23.01
CA GLN A 110 -17.41 -1.61 -23.55
C GLN A 110 -16.31 -1.78 -22.47
N VAL A 111 -16.01 -3.03 -22.12
CA VAL A 111 -14.95 -3.37 -21.16
C VAL A 111 -14.04 -4.44 -21.75
N GLU A 112 -12.80 -4.09 -22.07
CA GLU A 112 -11.82 -4.95 -22.72
C GLU A 112 -10.69 -5.40 -21.78
N THR A 113 -10.21 -6.62 -21.97
CA THR A 113 -8.98 -7.13 -21.34
C THR A 113 -7.80 -7.28 -22.29
N ASN A 114 -8.06 -7.23 -23.60
CA ASN A 114 -7.02 -7.19 -24.63
C ASN A 114 -6.98 -5.78 -25.25
N VAL A 115 -5.81 -5.14 -25.19
CA VAL A 115 -5.61 -3.81 -25.80
C VAL A 115 -5.86 -3.84 -27.32
N GLN A 116 -5.74 -5.01 -27.97
CA GLN A 116 -6.02 -5.18 -29.39
C GLN A 116 -7.51 -5.10 -29.75
N ALA A 117 -8.42 -5.36 -28.80
CA ALA A 117 -9.88 -5.33 -28.99
C ALA A 117 -10.48 -3.92 -28.85
N LEU A 118 -9.69 -2.95 -28.39
CA LEU A 118 -10.11 -1.55 -28.28
C LEU A 118 -10.28 -0.94 -29.68
N ASP A 119 -11.48 -0.45 -30.00
CA ASP A 119 -11.74 0.25 -31.25
C ASP A 119 -11.64 1.78 -31.04
N GLY A 120 -10.81 2.44 -31.83
CA GLY A 120 -10.51 3.88 -31.71
C GLY A 120 -11.29 4.74 -32.72
N PRO A 121 -10.97 6.04 -32.85
CA PRO A 121 -10.06 6.82 -32.02
C PRO A 121 -10.64 7.11 -30.63
N PHE A 122 -9.77 7.58 -29.73
CA PHE A 122 -10.10 8.15 -28.43
C PHE A 122 -9.64 9.60 -28.37
N ASP A 123 -10.47 10.49 -27.81
CA ASP A 123 -10.11 11.89 -27.60
C ASP A 123 -9.13 12.05 -26.44
N VAL A 124 -9.26 11.20 -25.41
CA VAL A 124 -8.41 11.23 -24.21
C VAL A 124 -8.31 9.86 -23.54
N ILE A 125 -7.18 9.57 -22.92
CA ILE A 125 -6.96 8.40 -22.06
C ILE A 125 -6.95 8.83 -20.60
N HIS A 126 -7.75 8.18 -19.77
CA HIS A 126 -7.73 8.30 -18.33
C HIS A 126 -6.94 7.13 -17.73
N GLY A 127 -5.71 7.39 -17.31
CA GLY A 127 -4.82 6.37 -16.75
C GLY A 127 -4.96 6.21 -15.24
N HIS A 128 -5.57 5.11 -14.76
CA HIS A 128 -5.27 4.55 -13.44
C HIS A 128 -4.23 3.43 -13.59
N HIS A 129 -3.30 3.34 -12.64
CA HIS A 129 -2.24 2.34 -12.53
C HIS A 129 -1.35 2.21 -13.79
N LEU A 130 -0.06 2.44 -13.60
CA LEU A 130 1.01 2.34 -14.59
C LEU A 130 0.87 1.14 -15.56
N VAL A 131 0.69 -0.06 -15.01
CA VAL A 131 0.70 -1.35 -15.73
C VAL A 131 -0.54 -1.54 -16.64
N ALA A 132 -1.62 -0.83 -16.34
CA ALA A 132 -2.82 -0.78 -17.19
C ALA A 132 -2.76 0.38 -18.19
N CYS A 133 -2.16 1.50 -17.80
CA CYS A 133 -2.04 2.70 -18.63
C CYS A 133 -1.05 2.51 -19.80
N SER A 134 0.18 2.04 -19.54
CA SER A 134 1.24 1.98 -20.57
C SER A 134 0.87 1.23 -21.86
N PRO A 135 0.20 0.05 -21.84
CA PRO A 135 -0.21 -0.61 -23.08
C PRO A 135 -1.18 0.23 -23.94
N ALA A 136 -2.09 0.98 -23.32
CA ALA A 136 -3.01 1.86 -24.03
C ALA A 136 -2.27 3.05 -24.67
N LEU A 137 -1.36 3.67 -23.92
CA LEU A 137 -0.51 4.75 -24.45
C LEU A 137 0.40 4.29 -25.60
N ALA A 138 0.88 3.04 -25.57
CA ALA A 138 1.68 2.47 -26.64
C ALA A 138 0.85 2.20 -27.92
N ARG A 139 -0.43 1.81 -27.78
CA ARG A 139 -1.36 1.62 -28.92
C ARG A 139 -1.85 2.94 -29.51
N TYR A 140 -2.04 3.97 -28.67
CA TYR A 140 -2.59 5.26 -29.06
C TYR A 140 -1.62 6.42 -28.71
N PRO A 141 -0.40 6.44 -29.29
CA PRO A 141 0.68 7.33 -28.84
C PRO A 141 0.37 8.83 -28.99
N TYR A 142 -0.52 9.20 -29.92
CA TYR A 142 -0.92 10.58 -30.18
C TYR A 142 -2.12 11.07 -29.34
N THR A 143 -2.90 10.15 -28.77
CA THR A 143 -4.05 10.50 -27.91
C THR A 143 -3.52 11.12 -26.60
N PRO A 144 -4.02 12.31 -26.20
CA PRO A 144 -3.67 12.88 -24.90
C PRO A 144 -4.10 11.98 -23.76
N ALA A 145 -3.30 11.95 -22.70
CA ALA A 145 -3.62 11.22 -21.49
C ALA A 145 -3.55 12.09 -20.25
N VAL A 146 -4.40 11.76 -19.29
CA VAL A 146 -4.27 12.16 -17.89
C VAL A 146 -3.84 10.93 -17.08
N PHE A 147 -3.00 11.11 -16.07
CA PHE A 147 -2.68 10.05 -15.12
C PHE A 147 -3.17 10.43 -13.72
N VAL A 148 -3.87 9.51 -13.04
CA VAL A 148 -4.41 9.73 -11.70
C VAL A 148 -3.79 8.72 -10.73
N CYS A 149 -3.13 9.24 -9.69
CA CYS A 149 -2.54 8.45 -8.62
C CYS A 149 -3.53 8.28 -7.46
N HIS A 150 -3.73 7.04 -7.00
CA HIS A 150 -4.73 6.67 -5.98
C HIS A 150 -4.11 6.16 -4.68
N ASP A 151 -2.94 5.52 -4.75
CA ASP A 151 -2.20 4.99 -3.60
C ASP A 151 -0.80 5.63 -3.48
N ASN A 152 -0.25 5.67 -2.26
CA ASN A 152 1.02 6.37 -1.96
C ASN A 152 2.24 5.44 -1.81
N VAL A 153 2.04 4.12 -1.72
CA VAL A 153 3.12 3.14 -1.50
C VAL A 153 3.26 2.20 -2.71
N SER A 154 2.14 1.87 -3.36
CA SER A 154 2.08 0.90 -4.44
C SER A 154 2.93 1.33 -5.63
N TRP A 155 3.88 0.48 -6.03
CA TRP A 155 4.78 0.73 -7.17
C TRP A 155 4.03 0.89 -8.49
N PHE A 156 2.93 0.16 -8.67
CA PHE A 156 2.11 0.20 -9.88
C PHE A 156 1.28 1.49 -10.01
N ASP A 157 1.28 2.35 -9.00
CA ASP A 157 0.62 3.66 -9.00
C ASP A 157 1.62 4.83 -9.13
N ALA A 158 2.90 4.54 -9.36
CA ALA A 158 3.91 5.57 -9.63
C ALA A 158 3.64 6.30 -10.94
N ALA A 159 3.73 7.63 -10.95
CA ALA A 159 3.41 8.44 -12.12
C ALA A 159 4.43 8.22 -13.26
N PRO A 160 4.00 7.77 -14.45
CA PRO A 160 4.88 7.55 -15.59
C PRO A 160 5.32 8.85 -16.27
N ARG A 161 6.61 8.94 -16.62
CA ARG A 161 7.16 9.98 -17.51
C ARG A 161 6.99 9.61 -18.99
N LEU A 162 5.74 9.43 -19.42
CA LEU A 162 5.39 9.02 -20.79
C LEU A 162 4.86 10.21 -21.62
N PRO A 163 5.22 10.31 -22.91
CA PRO A 163 5.04 11.51 -23.73
C PRO A 163 3.57 11.90 -23.94
N SER A 164 2.67 10.92 -23.95
CA SER A 164 1.24 11.12 -24.16
C SER A 164 0.54 11.71 -22.94
N ILE A 165 1.14 11.64 -21.73
CA ILE A 165 0.53 12.15 -20.50
C ILE A 165 0.82 13.65 -20.36
N ARG A 166 -0.23 14.45 -20.50
CA ARG A 166 -0.13 15.93 -20.55
C ARG A 166 -0.67 16.61 -19.29
N ARG A 167 -1.39 15.87 -18.44
CA ARG A 167 -1.84 16.30 -17.12
C ARG A 167 -1.74 15.15 -16.12
N HIS A 168 -1.49 15.51 -14.87
CA HIS A 168 -1.48 14.57 -13.75
C HIS A 168 -2.48 15.03 -12.70
N ALA A 169 -3.09 14.07 -12.01
CA ALA A 169 -3.95 14.34 -10.85
C ALA A 169 -3.64 13.40 -9.68
N ALA A 170 -4.00 13.86 -8.50
CA ALA A 170 -3.85 13.16 -7.23
C ALA A 170 -5.16 13.25 -6.46
N VAL A 171 -5.55 12.16 -5.78
CA VAL A 171 -6.80 12.13 -4.99
C VAL A 171 -6.65 12.65 -3.56
N SER A 172 -5.45 13.02 -3.12
CA SER A 172 -5.17 13.69 -1.84
C SER A 172 -3.95 14.62 -1.96
N GLU A 173 -3.83 15.61 -1.06
CA GLU A 173 -2.67 16.51 -1.04
C GLU A 173 -1.35 15.76 -0.86
N SER A 174 -1.32 14.73 -0.02
CA SER A 174 -0.17 13.85 0.18
C SER A 174 0.28 13.09 -1.09
N LEU A 175 -0.62 12.90 -2.06
CA LEU A 175 -0.31 12.29 -3.34
C LEU A 175 0.17 13.31 -4.38
N VAL A 176 -0.12 14.61 -4.22
CA VAL A 176 0.37 15.68 -5.11
C VAL A 176 1.90 15.68 -5.13
N ASP A 177 2.53 15.58 -3.95
CA ASP A 177 3.98 15.59 -3.82
C ASP A 177 4.62 14.32 -4.44
N ARG A 178 4.01 13.15 -4.23
CA ARG A 178 4.42 11.89 -4.89
C ARG A 178 4.39 12.03 -6.40
N VAL A 179 3.27 12.50 -6.95
CA VAL A 179 3.07 12.62 -8.41
C VAL A 179 4.06 13.61 -9.02
N ALA A 180 4.29 14.76 -8.37
CA ALA A 180 5.29 15.74 -8.80
C ALA A 180 6.70 15.13 -8.87
N PHE A 181 7.10 14.36 -7.86
CA PHE A 181 8.37 13.65 -7.81
C PHE A 181 8.48 12.54 -8.89
N ASP A 182 7.49 11.64 -8.93
CA ASP A 182 7.48 10.48 -9.84
C ASP A 182 7.51 10.95 -11.31
N ALA A 183 6.65 11.90 -11.68
CA ALA A 183 6.58 12.47 -13.03
C ALA A 183 7.70 13.49 -13.34
N GLY A 184 8.33 14.07 -12.32
CA GLY A 184 9.35 15.11 -12.49
C GLY A 184 8.77 16.44 -12.99
N VAL A 185 7.61 16.82 -12.47
CA VAL A 185 6.87 18.04 -12.83
C VAL A 185 6.74 18.96 -11.61
N ASP A 186 6.43 20.24 -11.84
CA ASP A 186 6.19 21.17 -10.74
C ASP A 186 4.92 20.78 -9.95
N ARG A 187 4.96 20.95 -8.62
CA ARG A 187 3.85 20.63 -7.72
C ARG A 187 2.53 21.31 -8.13
N SER A 188 2.59 22.56 -8.59
CA SER A 188 1.42 23.33 -9.01
C SER A 188 0.78 22.83 -10.32
N SER A 189 1.48 21.99 -11.09
CA SER A 189 0.97 21.39 -12.33
C SER A 189 0.17 20.09 -12.12
N VAL A 190 0.08 19.62 -10.86
CA VAL A 190 -0.67 18.41 -10.49
C VAL A 190 -2.03 18.79 -9.91
N ALA A 191 -3.10 18.33 -10.55
CA ALA A 191 -4.47 18.64 -10.13
C ALA A 191 -4.90 17.82 -8.90
N LEU A 192 -5.32 18.48 -7.82
CA LEU A 192 -5.89 17.81 -6.64
C LEU A 192 -7.39 17.51 -6.84
N ILE A 193 -7.73 16.33 -7.35
CA ILE A 193 -9.12 15.91 -7.57
C ILE A 193 -9.49 14.86 -6.52
N LEU A 194 -9.90 15.35 -5.34
CA LEU A 194 -10.41 14.53 -4.24
C LEU A 194 -11.59 13.65 -4.69
N ASN A 195 -11.74 12.45 -4.12
CA ASN A 195 -12.82 11.53 -4.47
C ASN A 195 -14.20 12.18 -4.29
N GLY A 196 -15.09 11.93 -5.25
CA GLY A 196 -16.53 12.17 -5.13
C GLY A 196 -17.27 10.91 -4.64
N VAL A 197 -18.56 11.08 -4.37
CA VAL A 197 -19.51 10.01 -4.00
C VAL A 197 -20.85 10.28 -4.68
N ASP A 198 -21.50 9.21 -5.15
CA ASP A 198 -22.89 9.26 -5.64
C ASP A 198 -23.84 9.43 -4.45
N THR A 199 -24.13 10.67 -4.08
CA THR A 199 -25.01 11.03 -2.97
C THR A 199 -26.48 10.66 -3.21
N ALA A 200 -26.88 10.33 -4.45
CA ALA A 200 -28.22 9.85 -4.75
C ALA A 200 -28.34 8.36 -4.44
N ARG A 201 -27.32 7.56 -4.82
CA ARG A 201 -27.22 6.14 -4.46
C ARG A 201 -26.95 5.94 -2.97
N PHE A 202 -25.98 6.66 -2.41
CA PHE A 202 -25.66 6.65 -0.97
C PHE A 202 -26.55 7.66 -0.24
N ALA A 203 -27.83 7.31 -0.11
CA ALA A 203 -28.84 8.11 0.57
C ALA A 203 -28.77 7.94 2.11
N PRO A 204 -29.19 8.93 2.90
CA PRO A 204 -29.29 8.80 4.36
C PRO A 204 -30.33 7.74 4.77
N GLY A 205 -30.02 6.99 5.84
CA GLY A 205 -30.97 6.11 6.50
C GLY A 205 -31.70 6.78 7.66
N PRO A 206 -32.44 6.01 8.48
CA PRO A 206 -32.94 6.48 9.78
C PRO A 206 -31.82 7.11 10.61
N ALA A 207 -32.13 8.13 11.41
CA ALA A 207 -31.16 8.74 12.30
C ALA A 207 -30.58 7.68 13.25
N PRO A 208 -29.25 7.64 13.46
CA PRO A 208 -28.65 6.67 14.38
C PRO A 208 -29.06 6.98 15.82
N PRO A 209 -29.10 5.98 16.71
CA PRO A 209 -29.38 6.16 18.13
C PRO A 209 -28.32 7.04 18.81
N THR A 210 -28.67 7.68 19.93
CA THR A 210 -27.74 8.50 20.74
C THR A 210 -26.62 7.71 21.40
N LYS A 211 -26.68 6.37 21.35
CA LYS A 211 -25.57 5.45 21.68
C LYS A 211 -25.57 4.34 20.63
N PRO A 212 -24.44 4.04 19.96
CA PRO A 212 -24.38 3.00 18.96
C PRO A 212 -24.60 1.63 19.59
N ALA A 213 -25.37 0.77 18.92
CA ALA A 213 -25.56 -0.64 19.26
C ALA A 213 -25.00 -1.57 18.17
N ARG A 214 -24.92 -1.09 16.92
CA ARG A 214 -24.40 -1.81 15.76
C ARG A 214 -23.34 -1.01 15.00
N ALA A 215 -22.20 -1.63 14.74
CA ALA A 215 -21.13 -1.07 13.93
C ALA A 215 -20.75 -1.96 12.73
N LEU A 216 -20.24 -1.33 11.68
CA LEU A 216 -19.63 -2.01 10.52
C LEU A 216 -18.17 -1.60 10.40
N ALA A 217 -17.27 -2.56 10.19
CA ALA A 217 -15.84 -2.31 10.02
C ALA A 217 -15.27 -2.87 8.72
N PHE A 218 -14.63 -2.00 7.93
CA PHE A 218 -13.92 -2.35 6.70
C PHE A 218 -12.50 -2.84 7.04
N ALA A 219 -12.35 -4.13 7.27
CA ALA A 219 -11.13 -4.79 7.72
C ALA A 219 -10.11 -5.06 6.60
N LYS A 220 -8.83 -4.79 6.90
CA LYS A 220 -7.69 -5.04 5.99
C LYS A 220 -6.69 -6.08 6.49
N ASN A 221 -6.58 -6.30 7.81
CA ASN A 221 -5.76 -7.33 8.45
C ASN A 221 -6.41 -7.80 9.78
N GLU A 222 -5.83 -8.81 10.42
CA GLU A 222 -6.36 -9.43 11.64
C GLU A 222 -6.22 -8.52 12.88
N ASP A 223 -5.11 -7.80 13.02
CA ASP A 223 -4.89 -6.86 14.15
C ASP A 223 -5.99 -5.78 14.23
N HIS A 224 -6.41 -5.26 13.07
CA HIS A 224 -7.52 -4.31 12.97
C HIS A 224 -8.87 -4.92 13.38
N ILE A 225 -9.09 -6.21 13.10
CA ILE A 225 -10.28 -6.93 13.55
C ILE A 225 -10.23 -7.11 15.07
N ALA A 226 -9.09 -7.51 15.63
CA ALA A 226 -8.93 -7.74 17.06
C ALA A 226 -9.21 -6.46 17.88
N VAL A 227 -8.51 -5.35 17.56
CA VAL A 227 -8.66 -4.07 18.26
C VAL A 227 -10.08 -3.53 18.23
N ILE A 228 -10.74 -3.53 17.05
CA ILE A 228 -12.11 -3.04 16.93
C ILE A 228 -13.09 -3.94 17.67
N ARG A 229 -12.94 -5.27 17.58
CA ARG A 229 -13.82 -6.24 18.24
C ARG A 229 -13.79 -6.07 19.76
N GLU A 230 -12.61 -5.93 20.33
CA GLU A 230 -12.43 -5.73 21.77
C GLU A 230 -13.01 -4.39 22.23
N ALA A 231 -12.69 -3.29 21.54
CA ALA A 231 -13.22 -1.97 21.87
C ALA A 231 -14.76 -1.90 21.74
N CYS A 232 -15.35 -2.51 20.72
CA CYS A 232 -16.79 -2.61 20.56
C CYS A 232 -17.43 -3.45 21.69
N ALA A 233 -16.83 -4.58 22.07
CA ALA A 233 -17.32 -5.42 23.16
C ALA A 233 -17.36 -4.66 24.51
N HIS A 234 -16.31 -3.89 24.82
CA HIS A 234 -16.26 -3.00 25.99
C HIS A 234 -17.34 -1.90 26.02
N ARG A 235 -17.98 -1.59 24.88
CA ARG A 235 -19.10 -0.65 24.77
C ARG A 235 -20.44 -1.33 24.44
N LYS A 236 -20.47 -2.67 24.43
CA LYS A 236 -21.64 -3.51 24.07
C LYS A 236 -22.18 -3.22 22.66
N ILE A 237 -21.29 -2.85 21.74
CA ILE A 237 -21.57 -2.63 20.33
C ILE A 237 -21.37 -3.95 19.59
N ALA A 238 -22.40 -4.45 18.91
CA ALA A 238 -22.24 -5.56 17.96
C ALA A 238 -21.52 -5.04 16.71
N VAL A 239 -20.43 -5.70 16.29
CA VAL A 239 -19.64 -5.26 15.13
C VAL A 239 -19.55 -6.35 14.05
N ASP A 240 -20.01 -5.99 12.86
CA ASP A 240 -19.90 -6.77 11.63
C ASP A 240 -18.61 -6.35 10.88
N PHE A 241 -17.88 -7.33 10.32
CA PHE A 241 -16.61 -7.07 9.61
C PHE A 241 -16.72 -7.48 8.14
N VAL A 242 -16.21 -6.63 7.25
CA VAL A 242 -16.17 -6.85 5.79
C VAL A 242 -14.82 -6.44 5.22
N GLY A 243 -14.48 -6.90 4.02
CA GLY A 243 -13.22 -6.59 3.33
C GLY A 243 -12.23 -7.74 3.35
N ALA A 244 -11.04 -7.49 2.79
CA ALA A 244 -10.08 -8.53 2.38
C ALA A 244 -9.69 -9.52 3.50
N ALA A 245 -9.55 -9.06 4.75
CA ALA A 245 -9.21 -9.90 5.89
C ALA A 245 -10.31 -10.88 6.33
N THR A 246 -11.53 -10.71 5.84
CA THR A 246 -12.68 -11.58 6.16
C THR A 246 -13.13 -12.46 5.00
N GLY A 247 -12.69 -12.14 3.77
CA GLY A 247 -13.28 -12.68 2.53
C GLY A 247 -14.71 -12.21 2.23
N VAL A 248 -15.37 -11.50 3.15
CA VAL A 248 -16.76 -11.02 2.99
C VAL A 248 -16.75 -9.68 2.24
N ASN A 249 -17.43 -9.61 1.11
CA ASN A 249 -17.66 -8.38 0.37
C ASN A 249 -19.13 -7.99 0.41
N LEU A 250 -19.42 -6.69 0.49
CA LEU A 250 -20.78 -6.18 0.34
C LEU A 250 -21.12 -6.05 -1.14
N GLU A 251 -22.23 -6.66 -1.57
CA GLU A 251 -22.73 -6.52 -2.94
C GLU A 251 -23.10 -5.07 -3.25
N ASP A 252 -23.91 -4.45 -2.38
CA ASP A 252 -24.37 -3.07 -2.54
C ASP A 252 -24.21 -2.27 -1.23
N PRO A 253 -23.03 -1.67 -0.97
CA PRO A 253 -22.74 -0.91 0.24
C PRO A 253 -23.76 0.20 0.54
N SER A 254 -24.37 0.81 -0.48
CA SER A 254 -25.31 1.92 -0.30
C SER A 254 -26.64 1.52 0.33
N LYS A 255 -27.02 0.23 0.30
CA LYS A 255 -28.17 -0.32 1.02
C LYS A 255 -27.83 -0.75 2.46
N VAL A 256 -26.55 -1.03 2.71
CA VAL A 256 -26.06 -1.63 3.95
C VAL A 256 -25.54 -0.58 4.93
N LEU A 257 -24.75 0.40 4.47
CA LEU A 257 -24.24 1.50 5.30
C LEU A 257 -25.33 2.26 6.09
N PRO A 258 -26.52 2.57 5.53
CA PRO A 258 -27.56 3.30 6.25
C PRO A 258 -28.15 2.56 7.46
N THR A 259 -27.93 1.23 7.61
CA THR A 259 -28.52 0.41 8.67
C THR A 259 -27.61 0.24 9.90
N TYR A 260 -26.44 0.89 9.92
CA TYR A 260 -25.53 0.88 11.07
C TYR A 260 -25.55 2.20 11.83
N ASP A 261 -25.12 2.14 13.09
CA ASP A 261 -25.05 3.30 13.98
C ASP A 261 -23.66 3.95 13.95
N LEU A 262 -22.62 3.16 13.66
CA LEU A 262 -21.21 3.56 13.63
C LEU A 262 -20.47 2.80 12.52
N VAL A 263 -19.54 3.45 11.81
CA VAL A 263 -18.73 2.80 10.77
C VAL A 263 -17.24 3.04 11.02
N PHE A 264 -16.45 1.97 10.94
CA PHE A 264 -14.98 2.02 10.93
C PHE A 264 -14.50 1.84 9.48
N ALA A 265 -13.99 2.91 8.88
CA ALA A 265 -13.61 2.93 7.46
C ALA A 265 -12.50 3.93 7.16
N SER A 266 -11.97 3.91 5.93
CA SER A 266 -11.01 4.90 5.44
C SER A 266 -11.27 5.22 3.96
N ALA A 267 -10.66 6.31 3.48
CA ALA A 267 -10.74 6.77 2.10
C ALA A 267 -12.18 6.85 1.56
N LEU A 268 -12.44 6.27 0.38
CA LEU A 268 -13.76 6.30 -0.26
C LEU A 268 -14.87 5.74 0.64
N SER A 269 -14.64 4.64 1.37
CA SER A 269 -15.71 4.04 2.19
C SER A 269 -16.04 4.82 3.46
N ALA A 270 -15.12 5.66 3.95
CA ALA A 270 -15.46 6.68 4.94
C ALA A 270 -16.38 7.76 4.35
N LEU A 271 -16.10 8.20 3.11
CA LEU A 271 -16.91 9.20 2.39
C LEU A 271 -18.31 8.66 2.04
N GLU A 272 -18.40 7.41 1.57
CA GLU A 272 -19.64 6.67 1.35
C GLU A 272 -20.48 6.63 2.65
N ALA A 273 -19.89 6.21 3.77
CA ALA A 273 -20.57 6.14 5.07
C ALA A 273 -21.06 7.51 5.57
N MET A 274 -20.22 8.56 5.50
CA MET A 274 -20.62 9.91 5.87
C MET A 274 -21.72 10.47 4.96
N SER A 275 -21.76 10.12 3.67
CA SER A 275 -22.83 10.56 2.76
C SER A 275 -24.20 9.93 3.08
N CYS A 276 -24.21 8.75 3.72
CA CYS A 276 -25.38 8.13 4.36
C CYS A 276 -25.69 8.71 5.76
N VAL A 277 -25.00 9.78 6.17
CA VAL A 277 -25.10 10.44 7.48
C VAL A 277 -24.86 9.45 8.62
N ARG A 278 -23.82 8.63 8.49
CA ARG A 278 -23.35 7.72 9.54
C ARG A 278 -22.16 8.33 10.29
N PRO A 279 -22.10 8.22 11.63
CA PRO A 279 -20.88 8.44 12.42
C PRO A 279 -19.74 7.55 11.92
N VAL A 280 -18.55 8.11 11.73
CA VAL A 280 -17.38 7.38 11.19
C VAL A 280 -16.17 7.57 12.10
N ILE A 281 -15.52 6.45 12.46
CA ILE A 281 -14.14 6.45 12.98
C ILE A 281 -13.20 6.09 11.83
N VAL A 282 -12.33 7.03 11.46
CA VAL A 282 -11.39 6.82 10.35
C VAL A 282 -10.21 5.98 10.80
N CYS A 283 -10.11 4.78 10.24
CA CYS A 283 -9.04 3.80 10.50
C CYS A 283 -8.93 2.75 9.39
N ASP A 284 -7.78 2.08 9.33
CA ASP A 284 -7.63 0.75 8.72
C ASP A 284 -6.44 0.00 9.33
N GLY A 285 -6.08 -1.16 8.76
CA GLY A 285 -4.93 -1.97 9.22
C GLY A 285 -3.55 -1.29 9.23
N ARG A 286 -3.43 -0.05 8.73
CA ARG A 286 -2.22 0.79 8.78
C ARG A 286 -2.22 1.79 9.94
N GLY A 287 -3.36 2.00 10.61
CA GLY A 287 -3.47 2.93 11.74
C GLY A 287 -4.86 3.55 11.92
N MET A 288 -4.98 4.43 12.91
CA MET A 288 -6.20 5.16 13.25
C MET A 288 -5.97 6.67 13.17
N ALA A 289 -7.00 7.41 12.72
CA ALA A 289 -7.11 8.86 12.84
C ALA A 289 -8.06 9.24 13.99
N GLY A 290 -9.28 8.69 13.99
CA GLY A 290 -10.30 8.87 15.04
C GLY A 290 -11.70 9.17 14.49
N MET A 291 -12.65 9.46 15.38
CA MET A 291 -14.02 9.90 15.06
C MET A 291 -14.00 11.20 14.23
N VAL A 292 -14.78 11.26 13.15
CA VAL A 292 -14.93 12.50 12.38
C VAL A 292 -15.87 13.46 13.12
N ASP A 293 -15.37 14.67 13.37
CA ASP A 293 -16.15 15.84 13.80
C ASP A 293 -15.92 16.98 12.79
N ARG A 294 -16.67 18.10 12.89
CA ARG A 294 -16.56 19.22 11.94
C ARG A 294 -15.14 19.77 11.80
N LYS A 295 -14.38 19.83 12.90
CA LYS A 295 -13.00 20.33 12.93
C LYS A 295 -12.03 19.36 12.26
N ARG A 296 -12.18 18.06 12.53
CA ARG A 296 -11.37 17.01 11.91
C ARG A 296 -11.67 16.88 10.42
N TYR A 297 -12.93 17.04 10.00
CA TYR A 297 -13.32 17.02 8.59
C TYR A 297 -12.51 18.01 7.74
N GLU A 298 -12.32 19.25 8.21
CA GLU A 298 -11.56 20.29 7.49
C GLU A 298 -10.10 19.91 7.24
N ALA A 299 -9.44 19.29 8.21
CA ALA A 299 -8.07 18.83 8.08
C ALA A 299 -7.95 17.50 7.29
N TRP A 300 -8.99 16.66 7.31
CA TRP A 300 -8.95 15.29 6.79
C TRP A 300 -9.50 15.15 5.37
N ARG A 301 -10.40 16.04 4.95
CA ARG A 301 -10.98 16.06 3.61
C ARG A 301 -9.93 16.28 2.50
N PRO A 302 -8.94 17.19 2.62
CA PRO A 302 -7.86 17.35 1.63
C PRO A 302 -6.91 16.14 1.58
N GLN A 303 -6.79 15.42 2.70
CA GLN A 303 -6.08 14.13 2.78
C GLN A 303 -6.97 12.93 2.38
N ASN A 304 -8.19 13.21 1.90
CA ASN A 304 -9.16 12.26 1.36
C ASN A 304 -9.46 11.09 2.32
N PHE A 305 -9.38 11.32 3.63
CA PHE A 305 -9.50 10.32 4.69
C PHE A 305 -8.55 9.11 4.53
N GLY A 306 -7.41 9.32 3.85
CA GLY A 306 -6.43 8.30 3.47
C GLY A 306 -5.24 8.15 4.42
N LEU A 307 -4.16 7.53 3.95
CA LEU A 307 -3.04 7.10 4.81
C LEU A 307 -2.37 8.24 5.58
N ALA A 308 -2.29 9.45 5.01
CA ALA A 308 -1.62 10.60 5.65
C ALA A 308 -2.23 11.03 7.00
N ILE A 309 -3.47 10.65 7.31
CA ILE A 309 -4.11 10.96 8.60
C ILE A 309 -4.18 9.76 9.56
N LEU A 310 -3.79 8.55 9.12
CA LEU A 310 -3.72 7.35 9.95
C LEU A 310 -2.45 7.41 10.82
N ASN A 311 -2.43 8.39 11.71
CA ASN A 311 -1.24 9.00 12.29
C ASN A 311 -0.71 8.34 13.57
N ALA A 312 -1.35 7.27 14.03
CA ALA A 312 -0.82 6.44 15.11
C ALA A 312 -1.39 5.01 15.04
N PRO A 313 -0.74 4.06 15.74
CA PRO A 313 -1.17 2.66 15.78
C PRO A 313 -2.62 2.46 16.22
N LEU A 314 -3.14 1.29 15.87
CA LEU A 314 -4.37 0.76 16.43
C LEU A 314 -4.12 0.32 17.88
N SER A 315 -4.96 0.78 18.81
CA SER A 315 -5.01 0.26 20.18
C SER A 315 -6.43 0.29 20.71
N VAL A 316 -6.74 -0.61 21.64
CA VAL A 316 -8.08 -0.72 22.24
C VAL A 316 -8.43 0.57 22.98
N ASP A 317 -7.51 1.09 23.81
CA ASP A 317 -7.70 2.36 24.54
C ASP A 317 -8.04 3.54 23.62
N ARG A 318 -7.36 3.66 22.46
CA ARG A 318 -7.65 4.73 21.50
C ARG A 318 -8.99 4.50 20.79
N ALA A 319 -9.29 3.27 20.40
CA ALA A 319 -10.58 2.93 19.82
C ALA A 319 -11.73 3.25 20.79
N LEU A 320 -11.57 2.95 22.08
CA LEU A 320 -12.51 3.31 23.13
C LEU A 320 -12.67 4.82 23.29
N ALA A 321 -11.56 5.56 23.38
CA ALA A 321 -11.59 7.02 23.50
C ALA A 321 -12.25 7.70 22.29
N GLU A 322 -12.12 7.13 21.08
CA GLU A 322 -12.75 7.63 19.86
C GLU A 322 -14.23 7.20 19.73
N ILE A 323 -14.61 6.02 20.25
CA ILE A 323 -16.04 5.64 20.41
C ILE A 323 -16.73 6.55 21.44
N ASP A 324 -16.06 6.93 22.52
CA ASP A 324 -16.61 7.82 23.55
C ASP A 324 -16.81 9.28 23.06
N ARG A 325 -16.25 9.65 21.90
CA ARG A 325 -16.49 10.91 21.19
C ARG A 325 -17.72 10.89 20.27
N PHE A 326 -18.50 9.80 20.27
CA PHE A 326 -19.68 9.64 19.42
C PHE A 326 -20.71 10.76 19.66
N ASP A 327 -21.01 11.51 18.60
CA ASP A 327 -22.07 12.51 18.57
C ASP A 327 -22.83 12.43 17.24
N VAL A 328 -24.14 12.18 17.33
CA VAL A 328 -25.05 12.12 16.18
C VAL A 328 -25.18 13.49 15.52
N THR A 329 -25.10 14.57 16.29
CA THR A 329 -25.23 15.96 15.83
C THR A 329 -24.02 16.38 14.99
N GLU A 330 -22.80 16.09 15.44
CA GLU A 330 -21.59 16.29 14.62
C GLU A 330 -21.67 15.46 13.34
N SER A 331 -22.12 14.21 13.44
CA SER A 331 -22.25 13.30 12.31
C SER A 331 -23.29 13.77 11.28
N GLN A 332 -24.37 14.43 11.72
CA GLN A 332 -25.34 15.09 10.85
C GLN A 332 -24.70 16.23 10.06
N HIS A 333 -24.05 17.19 10.73
CA HIS A 333 -23.37 18.30 10.07
C HIS A 333 -22.27 17.84 9.09
N VAL A 334 -21.48 16.83 9.48
CA VAL A 334 -20.44 16.23 8.61
C VAL A 334 -21.08 15.56 7.39
N GLY A 335 -22.16 14.81 7.59
CA GLY A 335 -22.88 14.15 6.49
C GLY A 335 -23.50 15.13 5.50
N GLU A 336 -24.16 16.19 5.98
CA GLU A 336 -24.66 17.28 5.14
C GLU A 336 -23.54 17.95 4.34
N ARG A 337 -22.41 18.24 4.98
CA ARG A 337 -21.23 18.83 4.33
C ARG A 337 -20.65 17.92 3.25
N VAL A 338 -20.51 16.61 3.51
CA VAL A 338 -20.13 15.62 2.47
C VAL A 338 -21.12 15.64 1.30
N ARG A 339 -22.42 15.69 1.59
CA ARG A 339 -23.47 15.71 0.56
C ARG A 339 -23.50 17.00 -0.26
N GLN A 340 -22.89 18.09 0.21
CA GLN A 340 -22.71 19.34 -0.53
C GLN A 340 -21.38 19.35 -1.31
N GLU A 341 -20.26 19.01 -0.66
CA GLU A 341 -18.91 19.19 -1.20
C GLU A 341 -18.40 18.04 -2.08
N ALA A 342 -18.90 16.82 -1.88
CA ALA A 342 -18.32 15.61 -2.48
C ALA A 342 -19.23 14.93 -3.53
N GLN A 343 -20.21 15.65 -4.08
CA GLN A 343 -21.14 15.11 -5.08
C GLN A 343 -20.43 14.61 -6.36
N ILE A 344 -20.98 13.54 -6.94
CA ILE A 344 -20.44 12.92 -8.15
C ILE A 344 -20.43 13.87 -9.37
N ALA A 345 -21.46 14.69 -9.57
CA ALA A 345 -21.55 15.55 -10.75
C ALA A 345 -20.46 16.65 -10.80
N PRO A 346 -20.23 17.46 -9.74
CA PRO A 346 -19.06 18.33 -9.64
C PRO A 346 -17.72 17.60 -9.83
N TRP A 347 -17.58 16.39 -9.28
CA TRP A 347 -16.38 15.57 -9.42
C TRP A 347 -16.10 15.16 -10.88
N ILE A 348 -17.13 14.74 -11.62
CA ILE A 348 -17.05 14.46 -13.05
C ILE A 348 -16.67 15.71 -13.85
N SER A 349 -17.29 16.86 -13.56
CA SER A 349 -16.97 18.14 -14.23
C SER A 349 -15.50 18.52 -14.08
N ARG A 350 -14.88 18.28 -12.92
CA ARG A 350 -13.44 18.52 -12.71
C ARG A 350 -12.55 17.64 -13.58
N TYR A 351 -12.94 16.38 -13.81
CA TYR A 351 -12.24 15.50 -14.74
C TYR A 351 -12.45 15.91 -16.19
N ILE A 352 -13.64 16.31 -16.60
CA ILE A 352 -13.91 16.82 -17.96
C ILE A 352 -13.00 18.04 -18.24
N THR A 353 -12.89 18.98 -17.31
CA THR A 353 -11.95 20.11 -17.43
C THR A 353 -10.51 19.63 -17.60
N LEU A 354 -10.04 18.69 -16.76
CA LEU A 354 -8.68 18.13 -16.87
C LEU A 354 -8.43 17.43 -18.22
N TYR A 355 -9.45 16.78 -18.79
CA TYR A 355 -9.36 16.15 -20.11
C TYR A 355 -9.24 17.20 -21.21
N ARG A 356 -10.03 18.29 -21.16
CA ARG A 356 -9.91 19.41 -22.11
C ARG A 356 -8.52 20.05 -22.04
N GLU A 357 -8.01 20.30 -20.83
CA GLU A 357 -6.65 20.80 -20.65
C GLU A 357 -5.57 19.87 -21.23
N ALA A 358 -5.75 18.55 -21.13
CA ALA A 358 -4.84 17.58 -21.73
C ALA A 358 -4.96 17.54 -23.26
N ILE A 359 -6.18 17.72 -23.81
CA ILE A 359 -6.43 17.82 -25.26
C ILE A 359 -5.79 19.10 -25.84
N GLU A 360 -5.93 20.23 -25.15
CA GLU A 360 -5.38 21.53 -25.55
C GLU A 360 -3.87 21.66 -25.31
N ALA A 361 -3.30 20.86 -24.41
CA ALA A 361 -1.86 20.85 -24.15
C ALA A 361 -1.07 20.44 -25.42
N PRO A 362 0.07 21.11 -25.71
CA PRO A 362 0.88 20.80 -26.88
C PRO A 362 1.25 19.31 -26.98
N PRO A 363 1.25 18.72 -28.19
CA PRO A 363 1.71 17.36 -28.36
C PRO A 363 3.19 17.24 -27.99
N PRO A 364 3.64 16.06 -27.51
CA PRO A 364 5.05 15.82 -27.20
C PRO A 364 5.91 15.97 -28.45
N SER A 365 7.17 16.38 -28.28
CA SER A 365 8.14 16.39 -29.37
C SER A 365 8.32 14.96 -29.94
N PRO A 366 8.20 14.76 -31.26
CA PRO A 366 8.41 13.46 -31.90
C PRO A 366 9.74 12.81 -31.54
N ASP A 367 10.80 13.61 -31.37
CA ASP A 367 12.16 13.14 -31.07
C ASP A 367 12.33 12.73 -29.60
N ALA A 368 11.53 13.30 -28.69
CA ALA A 368 11.62 13.00 -27.26
C ALA A 368 10.85 11.74 -26.86
N ALA A 369 9.79 11.40 -27.61
CA ALA A 369 8.90 10.28 -27.30
C ALA A 369 9.60 8.91 -27.27
N PRO A 370 10.49 8.54 -28.22
CA PRO A 370 11.21 7.26 -28.17
C PRO A 370 12.12 7.13 -26.94
N LEU A 371 12.81 8.21 -26.54
CA LEU A 371 13.69 8.20 -25.38
C LEU A 371 12.91 8.04 -24.06
N GLN A 372 11.76 8.71 -23.93
CA GLN A 372 10.88 8.54 -22.77
C GLN A 372 10.30 7.13 -22.67
N TRP A 373 9.92 6.53 -23.80
CA TRP A 373 9.53 5.12 -23.87
C TRP A 373 10.66 4.17 -23.50
N ALA A 374 11.88 4.40 -24.00
CA ALA A 374 13.05 3.61 -23.65
C ALA A 374 13.34 3.68 -22.14
N GLN A 375 13.37 4.89 -21.55
CA GLN A 375 13.56 5.10 -20.10
C GLN A 375 12.44 4.47 -19.25
N HIS A 376 11.20 4.49 -19.73
CA HIS A 376 10.09 3.81 -19.08
C HIS A 376 10.29 2.29 -19.10
N LEU A 377 10.54 1.69 -20.27
CA LEU A 377 10.80 0.26 -20.38
C LEU A 377 12.01 -0.15 -19.54
N GLU A 378 13.10 0.60 -19.59
CA GLU A 378 14.30 0.40 -18.78
C GLU A 378 14.06 0.42 -17.26
N ARG A 379 13.04 1.14 -16.78
CA ARG A 379 12.67 1.20 -15.37
C ARG A 379 11.78 0.03 -14.96
N TRP A 380 10.83 -0.36 -15.81
CA TRP A 380 9.74 -1.29 -15.46
C TRP A 380 9.84 -2.68 -16.11
N THR A 381 10.86 -2.96 -16.93
CA THR A 381 11.16 -4.29 -17.49
C THR A 381 12.36 -4.97 -16.79
N PRO A 382 12.42 -6.31 -16.71
CA PRO A 382 13.45 -7.03 -15.97
C PRO A 382 14.90 -6.73 -16.35
N ARG A 383 15.67 -6.34 -15.32
CA ARG A 383 17.13 -6.27 -15.35
C ARG A 383 17.71 -7.54 -14.73
N ALA A 384 18.75 -8.09 -15.36
CA ALA A 384 19.39 -9.34 -14.95
C ALA A 384 20.46 -9.16 -13.84
N VAL A 385 20.71 -7.92 -13.40
CA VAL A 385 21.73 -7.57 -12.42
C VAL A 385 21.30 -6.37 -11.58
N GLU A 386 21.67 -6.43 -10.29
CA GLU A 386 21.43 -5.47 -9.20
C GLU A 386 19.98 -5.25 -8.75
N HIS A 387 19.86 -4.81 -7.48
CA HIS A 387 18.63 -4.66 -6.69
C HIS A 387 17.49 -3.98 -7.46
N TRP A 388 16.48 -4.78 -7.81
CA TRP A 388 15.36 -4.39 -8.65
C TRP A 388 14.09 -4.70 -7.83
N SER A 389 13.38 -3.68 -7.35
CA SER A 389 12.58 -3.73 -6.10
C SER A 389 11.55 -4.86 -5.99
N TRP A 390 10.69 -5.07 -6.98
CA TRP A 390 9.73 -6.20 -6.98
C TRP A 390 10.40 -7.57 -7.07
N THR A 391 11.68 -7.67 -7.41
CA THR A 391 12.42 -8.95 -7.45
C THR A 391 12.88 -9.30 -6.06
N ASP A 392 13.29 -8.31 -5.27
CA ASP A 392 13.56 -8.48 -3.84
C ASP A 392 12.25 -8.74 -3.08
N ASP A 393 11.16 -8.03 -3.38
CA ASP A 393 9.82 -8.36 -2.82
C ASP A 393 9.35 -9.75 -3.26
N ARG A 394 9.46 -10.09 -4.55
CA ARG A 394 9.08 -11.41 -5.07
C ARG A 394 9.96 -12.50 -4.49
N GLN A 395 11.25 -12.28 -4.32
CA GLN A 395 12.17 -13.26 -3.75
C GLN A 395 11.91 -13.42 -2.25
N THR A 396 11.65 -12.33 -1.52
CA THR A 396 11.22 -12.34 -0.12
C THR A 396 9.90 -13.09 0.02
N LEU A 397 8.87 -12.76 -0.75
CA LEU A 397 7.60 -13.47 -0.77
C LEU A 397 7.73 -14.92 -1.26
N THR A 398 8.66 -15.23 -2.17
CA THR A 398 8.91 -16.61 -2.62
C THR A 398 9.65 -17.40 -1.55
N ASN A 399 10.58 -16.80 -0.83
CA ASN A 399 11.25 -17.38 0.33
C ASN A 399 10.24 -17.61 1.46
N GLU A 400 9.35 -16.65 1.70
CA GLU A 400 8.28 -16.72 2.69
C GLU A 400 7.24 -17.80 2.33
N ILE A 401 6.80 -17.87 1.07
CA ILE A 401 5.92 -18.93 0.58
C ILE A 401 6.62 -20.30 0.63
N ARG A 402 7.93 -20.39 0.36
CA ARG A 402 8.70 -21.63 0.53
C ARG A 402 8.79 -22.03 2.00
N ARG A 403 9.07 -21.08 2.91
CA ARG A 403 9.10 -21.25 4.37
C ARG A 403 7.76 -21.78 4.89
N LEU A 404 6.67 -21.11 4.53
CA LEU A 404 5.30 -21.48 4.91
C LEU A 404 4.84 -22.82 4.32
N ARG A 405 5.35 -23.22 3.13
CA ARG A 405 5.01 -24.51 2.48
C ARG A 405 5.88 -25.68 2.94
N ALA A 406 7.12 -25.45 3.35
CA ALA A 406 8.01 -26.50 3.82
C ALA A 406 7.71 -26.91 5.27
N GLY A 407 7.36 -25.94 6.12
CA GLY A 407 7.38 -26.09 7.57
C GLY A 407 8.80 -26.23 8.12
N ALA A 408 8.98 -26.04 9.43
CA ALA A 408 10.27 -26.25 10.08
C ALA A 408 10.80 -27.68 9.87
N GLU A 409 12.07 -27.81 9.52
CA GLU A 409 12.76 -29.10 9.47
C GLU A 409 12.83 -29.74 10.88
N VAL A 410 13.09 -31.06 10.98
CA VAL A 410 13.24 -31.68 12.32
C VAL A 410 14.51 -31.14 12.96
N LEU A 411 14.44 -30.70 14.22
CA LEU A 411 15.59 -30.23 14.98
C LEU A 411 16.73 -31.28 14.98
N PRO A 412 17.94 -30.93 14.53
CA PRO A 412 19.10 -31.78 14.74
C PRO A 412 19.45 -31.80 16.23
N VAL A 413 19.56 -33.00 16.78
CA VAL A 413 19.90 -33.21 18.19
C VAL A 413 21.41 -33.21 18.35
N GLY A 414 21.92 -32.36 19.26
CA GLY A 414 23.34 -32.19 19.54
C GLY A 414 24.01 -31.03 18.78
N ASP A 415 23.43 -30.60 17.67
CA ASP A 415 23.96 -29.49 16.86
C ASP A 415 23.69 -28.12 17.49
N ARG A 416 24.64 -27.19 17.33
CA ARG A 416 24.51 -25.80 17.76
C ARG A 416 23.89 -24.95 16.66
N LEU A 417 22.62 -24.62 16.81
CA LEU A 417 21.83 -23.82 15.86
C LEU A 417 22.02 -22.33 16.12
N ALA A 418 22.91 -21.68 15.36
CA ALA A 418 23.17 -20.24 15.46
C ALA A 418 22.18 -19.40 14.64
N PHE A 419 21.81 -18.24 15.17
CA PHE A 419 21.13 -17.16 14.44
C PHE A 419 22.17 -16.28 13.73
N GLY A 420 21.91 -15.86 12.49
CA GLY A 420 22.89 -15.11 11.68
C GLY A 420 22.75 -15.33 10.17
N LYS A 421 23.66 -14.73 9.41
CA LYS A 421 23.64 -14.60 7.93
C LYS A 421 23.75 -15.92 7.17
N GLU A 422 24.39 -16.91 7.78
CA GLU A 422 24.49 -18.30 7.32
C GLU A 422 23.64 -19.24 8.22
N GLY A 423 22.83 -18.66 9.12
CA GLY A 423 22.29 -19.30 10.31
C GLY A 423 21.39 -20.50 10.04
N ALA A 424 21.91 -21.70 10.31
CA ALA A 424 21.19 -22.96 10.25
C ALA A 424 19.86 -22.94 11.05
N ALA A 425 19.78 -22.15 12.13
CA ALA A 425 18.56 -21.98 12.93
C ALA A 425 17.33 -21.63 12.08
N THR A 426 17.48 -20.83 11.02
CA THR A 426 16.37 -20.40 10.15
C THR A 426 15.65 -21.52 9.40
N ARG A 427 16.22 -22.74 9.34
CA ARG A 427 15.58 -23.94 8.77
C ARG A 427 14.76 -24.74 9.78
N PHE A 428 15.09 -24.64 11.07
CA PHE A 428 14.55 -25.48 12.13
C PHE A 428 13.72 -24.72 13.18
N ILE A 429 13.89 -23.40 13.25
CA ILE A 429 13.37 -22.53 14.31
C ILE A 429 12.76 -21.29 13.68
N GLU A 430 11.52 -21.00 14.06
CA GLU A 430 10.74 -19.85 13.62
C GLU A 430 10.58 -18.87 14.79
N PRO A 431 11.32 -17.74 14.80
CA PRO A 431 11.13 -16.70 15.80
C PRO A 431 9.87 -15.87 15.53
N ALA A 432 9.14 -15.53 16.59
CA ALA A 432 8.00 -14.61 16.58
C ALA A 432 8.11 -13.63 17.76
N GLY A 433 7.78 -12.36 17.55
CA GLY A 433 8.04 -11.29 18.53
C GLY A 433 9.50 -10.84 18.61
N PHE A 434 10.30 -11.15 17.57
CA PHE A 434 11.68 -10.67 17.40
C PHE A 434 11.83 -9.86 16.11
N GLU A 435 12.62 -8.80 16.17
CA GLU A 435 13.05 -7.97 15.05
C GLU A 435 14.36 -8.51 14.43
N PRO A 436 14.50 -8.52 13.09
CA PRO A 436 15.72 -8.97 12.41
C PRO A 436 16.81 -7.90 12.35
N GLN A 437 18.08 -8.34 12.34
CA GLN A 437 19.26 -7.49 12.14
C GLN A 437 19.90 -7.75 10.76
N HIS A 438 20.69 -6.80 10.25
CA HIS A 438 21.35 -6.87 8.92
C HIS A 438 22.34 -8.04 8.75
N ASP A 439 22.74 -8.68 9.84
CA ASP A 439 23.61 -9.85 9.89
C ASP A 439 22.83 -11.16 10.09
N GLY A 440 21.50 -11.14 10.06
CA GLY A 440 20.63 -12.30 10.26
C GLY A 440 20.40 -12.72 11.71
N ALA A 441 20.95 -11.98 12.70
CA ALA A 441 20.56 -12.14 14.10
C ALA A 441 19.14 -11.60 14.33
N VAL A 442 18.53 -11.98 15.45
CA VAL A 442 17.20 -11.50 15.86
C VAL A 442 17.23 -11.01 17.32
N TRP A 443 16.41 -10.02 17.66
CA TRP A 443 16.36 -9.43 19.00
C TRP A 443 14.95 -8.92 19.34
N THR A 444 14.66 -8.64 20.60
CA THR A 444 13.38 -8.07 21.02
C THR A 444 13.54 -7.14 22.22
N SER A 445 12.66 -6.15 22.33
CA SER A 445 12.38 -5.39 23.56
C SER A 445 10.93 -5.52 24.02
N ALA A 446 10.16 -6.40 23.38
CA ALA A 446 8.78 -6.68 23.75
C ALA A 446 8.71 -7.46 25.07
N ARG A 447 7.57 -7.40 25.76
CA ARG A 447 7.31 -8.20 26.98
C ARG A 447 7.14 -9.70 26.71
N PHE A 448 7.05 -10.10 25.45
CA PHE A 448 6.85 -11.47 25.02
C PHE A 448 7.52 -11.71 23.67
N ALA A 449 8.22 -12.84 23.54
CA ALA A 449 8.66 -13.38 22.26
C ALA A 449 8.65 -14.92 22.32
N SER A 450 8.68 -15.61 21.17
CA SER A 450 8.65 -17.08 21.14
C SER A 450 9.42 -17.68 19.96
N LEU A 451 9.84 -18.91 20.14
CA LEU A 451 10.54 -19.73 19.15
C LEU A 451 9.71 -20.99 18.90
N ARG A 452 9.20 -21.17 17.69
CA ARG A 452 8.51 -22.40 17.26
C ARG A 452 9.49 -23.31 16.53
N PHE A 453 9.51 -24.59 16.88
CA PHE A 453 10.39 -25.58 16.25
C PHE A 453 9.72 -26.95 16.15
N ARG A 454 10.26 -27.85 15.31
CA ARG A 454 9.77 -29.22 15.16
C ARG A 454 10.74 -30.22 15.81
N PRO A 455 10.46 -30.76 17.00
CA PRO A 455 11.37 -31.70 17.68
C PRO A 455 11.43 -33.09 17.03
N GLY A 456 10.44 -33.46 16.21
CA GLY A 456 10.36 -34.79 15.59
C GLY A 456 9.74 -35.83 16.55
N PRO A 457 10.05 -37.14 16.39
CA PRO A 457 9.50 -38.20 17.25
C PRO A 457 10.01 -38.10 18.69
N ILE A 458 9.12 -37.76 19.62
CA ILE A 458 9.46 -37.49 21.02
C ILE A 458 9.29 -38.75 21.87
N LYS A 459 10.33 -39.13 22.61
CA LYS A 459 10.30 -40.25 23.58
C LYS A 459 10.81 -39.88 24.96
N VAL A 460 11.58 -38.79 25.06
CA VAL A 460 12.17 -38.22 26.28
C VAL A 460 12.14 -36.70 26.14
N GLY A 461 12.27 -35.98 27.25
CA GLY A 461 12.39 -34.52 27.23
C GLY A 461 13.71 -34.06 26.62
N TYR A 462 13.90 -32.76 26.51
CA TYR A 462 15.14 -32.16 26.02
C TYR A 462 15.74 -31.19 27.05
N ALA A 463 17.05 -31.25 27.23
CA ALA A 463 17.81 -30.14 27.80
C ALA A 463 18.20 -29.20 26.65
N LEU A 464 17.78 -27.94 26.75
CA LEU A 464 18.08 -26.89 25.80
C LEU A 464 19.12 -25.93 26.41
N THR A 465 20.31 -25.89 25.83
CA THR A 465 21.26 -24.80 26.09
C THR A 465 20.89 -23.60 25.20
N LEU A 466 20.49 -22.50 25.80
CA LEU A 466 20.19 -21.21 25.18
C LEU A 466 21.38 -20.26 25.39
N GLU A 467 22.08 -19.90 24.32
CA GLU A 467 23.05 -18.80 24.29
C GLU A 467 22.34 -17.52 23.83
N TYR A 468 22.49 -16.42 24.57
CA TYR A 468 21.78 -15.17 24.30
C TYR A 468 22.54 -13.94 24.78
N ALA A 469 22.29 -12.81 24.12
CA ALA A 469 22.65 -11.50 24.63
C ALA A 469 21.44 -10.86 25.31
N VAL A 470 21.69 -10.15 26.41
CA VAL A 470 20.69 -9.32 27.11
C VAL A 470 21.25 -7.91 27.29
N CYS A 471 20.44 -6.90 27.05
CA CYS A 471 20.77 -5.50 27.28
C CYS A 471 19.97 -4.97 28.46
N LEU A 472 20.66 -4.51 29.51
CA LEU A 472 20.01 -3.82 30.63
C LEU A 472 20.21 -2.29 30.52
N PRO A 473 19.17 -1.47 30.74
CA PRO A 473 19.28 -0.01 30.60
C PRO A 473 20.20 0.65 31.62
N ASP A 474 20.29 0.08 32.82
CA ASP A 474 21.12 0.53 33.94
C ASP A 474 21.44 -0.64 34.91
N VAL A 475 22.44 -0.46 35.77
CA VAL A 475 22.97 -1.49 36.68
C VAL A 475 21.96 -1.93 37.76
N GLY A 476 21.01 -1.07 38.12
CA GLY A 476 19.95 -1.38 39.09
C GLY A 476 18.72 -2.06 38.46
N PHE A 477 18.64 -2.10 37.13
CA PHE A 477 17.54 -2.77 36.44
C PHE A 477 17.54 -4.27 36.72
N THR A 478 16.35 -4.82 36.92
CA THR A 478 16.15 -6.26 37.18
C THR A 478 15.10 -6.80 36.21
N LEU A 479 15.55 -7.66 35.30
CA LEU A 479 14.74 -8.33 34.30
C LEU A 479 14.48 -9.78 34.73
N GLU A 480 13.24 -10.13 35.01
CA GLU A 480 12.81 -11.51 35.14
C GLU A 480 12.44 -12.07 33.75
N ILE A 481 12.96 -13.25 33.44
CA ILE A 481 12.67 -13.99 32.22
C ILE A 481 12.00 -15.31 32.63
N THR A 482 10.77 -15.52 32.17
CA THR A 482 10.02 -16.78 32.37
C THR A 482 9.93 -17.51 31.04
N ALA A 483 10.42 -18.75 30.98
CA ALA A 483 10.31 -19.63 29.83
C ALA A 483 9.04 -20.49 29.93
N LEU A 484 8.25 -20.53 28.86
CA LEU A 484 7.04 -21.33 28.76
C LEU A 484 7.08 -22.24 27.55
N GLN A 485 6.89 -23.54 27.77
CA GLN A 485 6.72 -24.51 26.71
C GLN A 485 5.23 -24.69 26.41
N ASN A 486 4.80 -24.40 25.18
CA ASN A 486 3.40 -24.47 24.76
C ASN A 486 2.41 -23.75 25.72
N GLY A 487 2.86 -22.66 26.36
CA GLY A 487 2.08 -21.86 27.32
C GLY A 487 2.15 -22.33 28.78
N VAL A 488 2.81 -23.44 29.07
CA VAL A 488 3.08 -23.90 30.45
C VAL A 488 4.47 -23.45 30.86
N GLU A 489 4.60 -22.82 32.02
CA GLU A 489 5.90 -22.41 32.57
C GLU A 489 6.79 -23.63 32.85
N VAL A 490 8.02 -23.60 32.34
CA VAL A 490 9.02 -24.66 32.53
C VAL A 490 10.26 -24.18 33.27
N ASP A 491 10.57 -22.88 33.24
CA ASP A 491 11.71 -22.29 33.94
C ASP A 491 11.54 -20.77 34.15
N ARG A 492 12.24 -20.19 35.12
CA ARG A 492 12.26 -18.75 35.41
C ARG A 492 13.60 -18.34 36.03
N TRP A 493 14.23 -17.31 35.46
CA TRP A 493 15.48 -16.73 35.99
C TRP A 493 15.48 -15.20 35.92
N ILE A 494 16.54 -14.57 36.42
CA ILE A 494 16.64 -13.11 36.58
C ILE A 494 18.02 -12.62 36.09
N GLU A 495 18.01 -11.54 35.31
CA GLU A 495 19.19 -10.78 34.87
C GLU A 495 19.24 -9.42 35.60
N THR A 496 20.39 -9.08 36.18
CA THR A 496 20.61 -7.84 36.95
C THR A 496 22.10 -7.54 37.12
N GLY A 497 22.47 -6.32 37.54
CA GLY A 497 23.83 -5.99 37.97
C GLY A 497 24.82 -5.54 36.88
N PHE A 498 24.33 -5.15 35.70
CA PHE A 498 25.14 -4.64 34.59
C PHE A 498 24.34 -3.64 33.73
N GLN A 499 25.02 -2.91 32.86
CA GLN A 499 24.42 -1.99 31.89
C GLN A 499 24.93 -2.28 30.48
N GLY A 500 24.06 -2.15 29.48
CA GLY A 500 24.37 -2.46 28.09
C GLY A 500 24.25 -3.96 27.79
N TRP A 501 24.65 -4.34 26.57
CA TRP A 501 24.61 -5.73 26.10
C TRP A 501 25.65 -6.59 26.82
N THR A 502 25.25 -7.79 27.26
CA THR A 502 26.17 -8.83 27.71
C THR A 502 25.66 -10.21 27.30
N GLU A 503 26.59 -11.07 26.87
CA GLU A 503 26.30 -12.45 26.49
C GLU A 503 26.12 -13.35 27.73
N ARG A 504 25.28 -14.38 27.58
CA ARG A 504 24.81 -15.31 28.61
C ARG A 504 24.59 -16.70 28.03
N SER A 505 24.52 -17.69 28.92
CA SER A 505 24.08 -19.04 28.58
C SER A 505 23.24 -19.59 29.72
N HIS A 506 22.12 -20.23 29.40
CA HIS A 506 21.17 -20.81 30.37
C HIS A 506 20.65 -22.16 29.87
N GLU A 507 20.44 -23.13 30.75
CA GLU A 507 19.94 -24.47 30.40
C GLU A 507 18.48 -24.61 30.85
N VAL A 508 17.56 -24.74 29.89
CA VAL A 508 16.12 -24.93 30.13
C VAL A 508 15.76 -26.39 29.88
N LEU A 509 15.03 -27.02 30.81
CA LEU A 509 14.49 -28.36 30.61
C LEU A 509 13.11 -28.29 29.96
N LEU A 510 12.91 -29.08 28.91
CA LEU A 510 11.70 -29.13 28.11
C LEU A 510 11.04 -30.52 28.22
N PRO A 511 9.98 -30.69 29.04
CA PRO A 511 9.31 -31.98 29.21
C PRO A 511 8.74 -32.56 27.91
N ALA A 512 8.67 -33.89 27.83
CA ALA A 512 8.19 -34.61 26.64
C ALA A 512 6.68 -34.44 26.46
N GLU A 513 5.95 -34.53 27.57
CA GLU A 513 4.51 -34.42 27.71
C GLU A 513 3.94 -33.05 27.34
N LEU A 514 4.77 -32.00 27.45
CA LEU A 514 4.45 -30.64 27.01
C LEU A 514 4.83 -30.38 25.54
N SER A 515 5.49 -31.33 24.85
CA SER A 515 5.94 -31.18 23.48
C SER A 515 4.96 -31.81 22.49
N HIS A 516 4.85 -31.24 21.29
CA HIS A 516 4.10 -31.85 20.18
C HIS A 516 5.04 -32.09 18.98
N PRO A 517 5.04 -33.29 18.36
CA PRO A 517 6.09 -33.74 17.43
C PRO A 517 6.19 -32.93 16.14
N VAL A 518 5.12 -32.23 15.75
CA VAL A 518 5.05 -31.41 14.53
C VAL A 518 5.43 -29.94 14.78
N ALA A 519 5.16 -29.43 15.98
CA ALA A 519 5.44 -28.05 16.36
C ALA A 519 5.40 -27.92 17.89
N THR A 520 6.45 -27.37 18.48
CA THR A 520 6.53 -26.98 19.90
C THR A 520 7.02 -25.54 19.98
N TRP A 521 6.43 -24.76 20.88
CA TRP A 521 6.77 -23.37 21.13
C TRP A 521 7.53 -23.25 22.45
N LEU A 522 8.64 -22.54 22.43
CA LEU A 522 9.30 -22.02 23.61
C LEU A 522 9.15 -20.50 23.63
N SER A 523 8.33 -20.02 24.53
CA SER A 523 8.03 -18.60 24.72
C SER A 523 8.83 -18.03 25.89
N PHE A 524 9.16 -16.74 25.80
CA PHE A 524 9.85 -15.98 26.84
C PHE A 524 8.97 -14.79 27.22
N CYS A 525 8.54 -14.74 28.47
CA CYS A 525 7.90 -13.58 29.07
C CYS A 525 8.94 -12.75 29.83
N PHE A 526 8.94 -11.44 29.59
CA PHE A 526 9.91 -10.49 30.13
C PHE A 526 9.21 -9.51 31.08
N ALA A 527 9.55 -9.56 32.36
CA ALA A 527 8.95 -8.74 33.41
C ALA A 527 9.99 -7.93 34.20
N GLN A 528 9.71 -6.64 34.43
CA GLN A 528 10.53 -5.80 35.29
C GLN A 528 10.08 -5.96 36.75
N LYS A 529 11.01 -6.25 37.67
CA LYS A 529 10.73 -6.13 39.12
C LYS A 529 10.88 -4.68 39.58
N ALA A 530 10.01 -4.27 40.51
CA ALA A 530 9.60 -2.88 40.70
C ALA A 530 10.74 -1.85 40.80
N GLY A 531 10.65 -0.84 39.93
CA GLY A 531 11.49 0.35 39.84
C GLY A 531 10.92 1.28 38.77
N ALA A 532 11.29 2.57 38.76
CA ALA A 532 10.84 3.48 37.71
C ALA A 532 11.33 2.99 36.31
N PRO A 533 10.54 3.14 35.24
CA PRO A 533 10.97 2.71 33.92
C PRO A 533 12.12 3.61 33.42
N PRO A 534 13.29 3.04 33.04
CA PRO A 534 14.32 3.80 32.34
C PRO A 534 13.86 4.20 30.94
N ALA A 535 14.52 5.21 30.35
CA ALA A 535 14.16 5.77 29.04
C ALA A 535 14.31 4.80 27.85
N HIS A 536 14.91 3.62 28.08
CA HIS A 536 15.07 2.55 27.11
C HIS A 536 14.60 1.24 27.73
N ALA A 537 13.83 0.44 26.99
CA ALA A 537 13.43 -0.89 27.43
C ALA A 537 14.64 -1.85 27.44
N PRO A 538 14.65 -2.88 28.31
CA PRO A 538 15.63 -3.96 28.20
C PRO A 538 15.46 -4.69 26.86
N ALA A 539 16.53 -5.34 26.40
CA ALA A 539 16.52 -6.09 25.15
C ALA A 539 17.08 -7.51 25.33
N PHE A 540 16.62 -8.45 24.51
CA PHE A 540 17.05 -9.86 24.52
C PHE A 540 17.25 -10.35 23.08
N SER A 541 18.35 -11.07 22.82
CA SER A 541 18.72 -11.58 21.49
C SER A 541 19.27 -13.00 21.60
N PRO A 542 18.56 -14.04 21.12
CA PRO A 542 19.11 -15.38 21.09
C PRO A 542 20.26 -15.46 20.08
N ARG A 543 21.40 -16.04 20.48
CA ARG A 543 22.59 -16.25 19.65
C ARG A 543 22.66 -17.65 19.08
N ALA A 544 22.42 -18.65 19.92
CA ALA A 544 22.39 -20.05 19.51
C ALA A 544 21.57 -20.92 20.46
N LEU A 545 21.12 -22.06 19.94
CA LEU A 545 20.32 -23.06 20.65
C LEU A 545 20.92 -24.44 20.40
N THR A 546 21.12 -25.23 21.46
CA THR A 546 21.60 -26.61 21.36
C THR A 546 20.65 -27.54 22.11
N PHE A 547 19.97 -28.43 21.39
CA PHE A 547 19.03 -29.40 21.97
C PHE A 547 19.71 -30.74 22.22
N ARG A 548 19.61 -31.27 23.45
CA ARG A 548 20.12 -32.59 23.85
C ARG A 548 19.00 -33.41 24.50
N PRO A 549 18.95 -34.74 24.37
CA PRO A 549 17.95 -35.54 25.08
C PRO A 549 18.20 -35.50 26.58
N ASP A 550 17.18 -35.25 27.39
CA ASP A 550 17.30 -35.34 28.84
C ASP A 550 17.22 -36.79 29.30
N VAL A 551 18.40 -37.41 29.45
CA VAL A 551 18.57 -38.77 29.95
C VAL A 551 18.48 -38.87 31.48
N ARG A 552 18.30 -37.75 32.21
CA ARG A 552 18.19 -37.73 33.68
C ARG A 552 16.81 -38.21 34.13
N ALA A 553 15.74 -37.86 33.41
CA ALA A 553 14.38 -38.28 33.70
C ALA A 553 14.15 -39.82 33.64
N ASP A 554 14.71 -40.52 32.64
CA ASP A 554 14.55 -41.98 32.48
C ASP A 554 15.19 -42.77 33.65
N ARG A 555 16.17 -42.18 34.38
CA ARG A 555 16.74 -42.81 35.58
C ARG A 555 15.82 -42.76 36.79
N GLN A 556 15.04 -41.70 36.97
CA GLN A 556 14.08 -41.63 38.09
C GLN A 556 12.90 -42.59 37.87
N HIS A 557 12.40 -42.71 36.63
CA HIS A 557 11.28 -43.61 36.34
C HIS A 557 11.67 -45.11 36.41
N ARG A 558 12.96 -45.44 36.24
CA ARG A 558 13.50 -46.80 36.46
C ARG A 558 13.93 -47.10 37.90
N ALA A 559 13.96 -46.11 38.80
CA ALA A 559 14.28 -46.31 40.21
C ALA A 559 13.03 -46.54 41.09
N HIS A 560 11.83 -46.50 40.50
CA HIS A 560 10.52 -46.75 41.13
C HIS A 560 9.73 -47.87 40.41
N LYS A 561 10.45 -48.77 39.74
CA LYS A 561 10.01 -50.11 39.31
C LYS A 561 11.01 -51.14 39.81
#